data_AF-A0A7V9LSC5-F1
#
_entry.id   AF-A0A7V9LSC5-F1
#
_cell.length_a   1.000
_cell.length_b   1.000
_cell.length_c   1.000
_cell.angle_alpha   90.00
_cell.angle_beta   90.00
_cell.angle_gamma   90.00
#
_symmetry.space_group_name_H-M   'P 1'
#
loop_
_entity.id
_entity.type
_entity.pdbx_description
1 polymer ?
#
loop_
_entity_poly.entity_id
_entity_poly.type
_entity_poly.pdbx_seq_one_letter_code
_entity_poly.pdbx_strand_id
1 'polypeptide(L)'
;MSRGGNVSVLLRDLFASELGELRHEPTAKRVRAELGGLTVVDSLRAELVWEPRRVVPTYAVPVEDVDGELVASSAPAPDETGKPVGFAIPDVTDLPVLDPRVPFGVRSTDGDPVDVHAAGRMVAGFRPGDPDLAGYVVLDFDAFDRWLEEDDVV
;
A
#
# COMPACT_ATOMS: atom_id res chain seq x y z
N MET A 1 -37.36 10.10 -27.22
CA MET A 1 -36.10 9.54 -27.76
C MET A 1 -35.19 9.24 -26.58
N SER A 2 -35.17 8.00 -26.12
CA SER A 2 -34.30 7.58 -25.01
C SER A 2 -32.92 7.26 -25.59
N ARG A 3 -31.87 7.99 -25.20
CA ARG A 3 -30.49 7.58 -25.45
C ARG A 3 -30.21 6.41 -24.52
N GLY A 4 -30.28 5.18 -25.03
CA GLY A 4 -29.70 4.03 -24.36
C GLY A 4 -28.19 4.23 -24.31
N GLY A 5 -27.68 4.70 -23.18
CA GLY A 5 -26.24 4.72 -22.92
C GLY A 5 -25.70 3.29 -22.91
N ASN A 6 -24.46 3.11 -23.36
CA ASN A 6 -23.78 1.83 -23.23
C ASN A 6 -23.82 1.38 -21.77
N VAL A 7 -24.22 0.12 -21.54
CA VAL A 7 -24.27 -0.51 -20.22
C VAL A 7 -22.87 -0.95 -19.74
N SER A 8 -21.91 -1.07 -20.66
CA SER A 8 -20.55 -1.54 -20.38
C SER A 8 -19.52 -0.40 -20.38
N VAL A 9 -18.57 -0.46 -19.44
CA VAL A 9 -17.37 0.39 -19.36
C VAL A 9 -16.14 -0.44 -19.67
N LEU A 10 -15.17 0.12 -20.40
CA LEU A 10 -13.85 -0.50 -20.54
C LEU A 10 -13.07 -0.32 -19.23
N LEU A 11 -12.75 -1.43 -18.57
CA LEU A 11 -12.07 -1.41 -17.27
C LEU A 11 -10.73 -0.64 -17.31
N ARG A 12 -10.03 -0.65 -18.45
CA ARG A 12 -8.78 0.11 -18.61
C ARG A 12 -8.99 1.62 -18.45
N ASP A 13 -10.11 2.15 -18.92
CA ASP A 13 -10.40 3.58 -18.89
C ASP A 13 -10.72 4.02 -17.46
N LEU A 14 -11.44 3.16 -16.72
CA LEU A 14 -11.70 3.35 -15.29
C LEU A 14 -10.40 3.28 -14.47
N PHE A 15 -9.52 2.32 -14.74
CA PHE A 15 -8.23 2.26 -14.05
C PHE A 15 -7.36 3.47 -14.37
N ALA A 16 -7.37 3.95 -15.62
CA ALA A 16 -6.62 5.13 -16.01
C ALA A 16 -7.14 6.41 -15.34
N SER A 17 -8.47 6.56 -15.19
CA SER A 17 -9.06 7.77 -14.58
C SER A 17 -8.73 7.91 -13.11
N GLU A 18 -8.66 6.81 -12.37
CA GLU A 18 -8.39 6.82 -10.92
C GLU A 18 -6.91 6.62 -10.57
N LEU A 19 -6.03 6.48 -11.56
CA LEU A 19 -4.62 6.19 -11.31
C LEU A 19 -3.89 7.34 -10.60
N GLY A 20 -4.38 8.57 -10.73
CA GLY A 20 -3.85 9.74 -10.01
C GLY A 20 -4.23 9.78 -8.53
N GLU A 21 -5.17 8.95 -8.10
CA GLU A 21 -5.78 9.02 -6.78
C GLU A 21 -5.22 7.96 -5.82
N LEU A 22 -5.20 8.31 -4.54
CA LEU A 22 -5.07 7.34 -3.45
C LEU A 22 -6.38 6.57 -3.36
N ARG A 23 -6.29 5.25 -3.43
CA ARG A 23 -7.46 4.36 -3.39
C ARG A 23 -7.29 3.38 -2.23
N HIS A 24 -8.38 3.11 -1.51
CA HIS A 24 -8.41 2.11 -0.46
C HIS A 24 -9.66 1.23 -0.57
N GLU A 25 -9.59 0.01 -0.05
CA GLU A 25 -10.73 -0.88 0.09
C GLU A 25 -10.58 -1.74 1.36
N PRO A 26 -11.54 -1.72 2.29
CA PRO A 26 -11.55 -2.64 3.42
C PRO A 26 -11.58 -4.09 2.95
N THR A 27 -10.74 -4.95 3.55
CA THR A 27 -10.80 -6.39 3.29
C THR A 27 -11.54 -7.11 4.41
N ALA A 28 -12.41 -8.06 4.05
CA ALA A 28 -13.05 -8.94 5.02
C ALA A 28 -12.08 -9.98 5.60
N LYS A 29 -10.88 -10.09 5.03
CA LYS A 29 -9.88 -11.08 5.44
C LYS A 29 -9.21 -10.67 6.74
N ARG A 30 -8.92 -11.65 7.60
CA ARG A 30 -7.95 -11.48 8.68
C ARG A 30 -6.54 -11.39 8.10
N VAL A 31 -5.80 -10.36 8.46
CA VAL A 31 -4.40 -10.19 8.07
C VAL A 31 -3.51 -10.46 9.28
N ARG A 32 -2.52 -11.33 9.13
CA ARG A 32 -1.50 -11.58 10.15
C ARG A 32 -0.11 -11.48 9.56
N ALA A 33 0.85 -11.01 10.36
CA ALA A 33 2.25 -10.98 9.95
C ALA A 33 3.15 -11.46 11.08
N GLU A 34 4.13 -12.28 10.73
CA GLU A 34 5.13 -12.82 11.65
C GLU A 34 6.51 -12.21 11.37
N LEU A 35 7.22 -11.84 12.44
CA LEU A 35 8.59 -11.32 12.40
C LEU A 35 9.39 -11.92 13.55
N GLY A 36 10.53 -12.54 13.26
CA GLY A 36 11.35 -13.20 14.27
C GLY A 36 10.61 -14.31 15.03
N GLY A 37 9.62 -14.95 14.40
CA GLY A 37 8.78 -15.98 15.02
C GLY A 37 7.69 -15.44 15.97
N LEU A 38 7.50 -14.12 16.04
CA LEU A 38 6.41 -13.50 16.80
C LEU A 38 5.36 -12.93 15.85
N THR A 39 4.08 -13.05 16.21
CA THR A 39 3.00 -12.34 15.51
C THR A 39 3.10 -10.85 15.85
N VAL A 40 3.38 -10.03 14.84
CA VAL A 40 3.51 -8.57 14.97
C VAL A 40 2.28 -7.84 14.46
N VAL A 41 1.53 -8.46 13.53
CA VAL A 41 0.26 -7.92 13.03
C VAL A 41 -0.80 -8.98 13.19
N ASP A 42 -1.97 -8.58 13.70
CA ASP A 42 -3.18 -9.41 13.73
C ASP A 42 -4.42 -8.51 13.64
N SER A 43 -4.96 -8.36 12.43
CA SER A 43 -6.03 -7.41 12.15
C SER A 43 -7.21 -8.05 11.43
N LEU A 44 -8.43 -7.70 11.87
CA LEU A 44 -9.69 -7.95 11.17
C LEU A 44 -10.23 -6.69 10.47
N ARG A 45 -9.42 -5.63 10.43
CA ARG A 45 -9.78 -4.29 9.94
C ARG A 45 -8.77 -3.81 8.90
N ALA A 46 -8.07 -4.73 8.25
CA ALA A 46 -7.08 -4.36 7.25
C ALA A 46 -7.75 -3.70 6.03
N GLU A 47 -7.00 -2.80 5.39
CA GLU A 47 -7.38 -2.17 4.14
C GLU A 47 -6.35 -2.47 3.07
N LEU A 48 -6.80 -2.70 1.84
CA LEU A 48 -5.95 -2.69 0.66
C LEU A 48 -5.78 -1.23 0.23
N VAL A 49 -4.55 -0.78 0.01
CA VAL A 49 -4.21 0.60 -0.34
C VAL A 49 -3.39 0.62 -1.62
N TRP A 50 -3.84 1.42 -2.58
CA TRP A 50 -3.11 1.77 -3.80
C TRP A 50 -2.79 3.26 -3.76
N GLU A 51 -1.53 3.61 -3.52
CA GLU A 51 -1.09 4.99 -3.74
C GLU A 51 -1.29 5.42 -5.20
N PRO A 52 -1.32 6.74 -5.49
CA PRO A 52 -1.29 7.23 -6.85
C PRO A 52 -0.23 6.50 -7.68
N ARG A 53 -0.59 6.06 -8.88
CA ARG A 53 0.26 5.32 -9.83
C ARG A 53 0.59 3.88 -9.42
N ARG A 54 0.37 3.43 -8.18
CA ARG A 54 0.53 2.02 -7.80
C ARG A 54 -0.61 1.17 -8.36
N VAL A 55 -0.25 0.08 -9.06
CA VAL A 55 -1.23 -0.80 -9.74
C VAL A 55 -1.52 -2.09 -8.97
N VAL A 56 -0.73 -2.39 -7.94
CA VAL A 56 -0.93 -3.52 -7.01
C VAL A 56 -1.06 -2.92 -5.61
N PRO A 57 -2.01 -3.39 -4.78
CA PRO A 57 -2.20 -2.84 -3.44
C PRO A 57 -1.08 -3.27 -2.50
N THR A 58 -0.96 -2.54 -1.41
CA THR A 58 -0.32 -2.96 -0.17
C THR A 58 -1.35 -2.98 0.95
N TYR A 59 -1.08 -3.65 2.05
CA TYR A 59 -1.98 -3.68 3.20
C TYR A 59 -1.69 -2.53 4.16
N ALA A 60 -2.77 -1.88 4.60
CA ALA A 60 -2.78 -1.04 5.78
C ALA A 60 -3.51 -1.75 6.91
N VAL A 61 -3.05 -1.56 8.15
CA VAL A 61 -3.73 -2.02 9.36
C VAL A 61 -3.84 -0.88 10.37
N PRO A 62 -4.83 -0.89 11.27
CA PRO A 62 -4.86 0.03 12.38
C PRO A 62 -3.58 -0.08 13.21
N VAL A 63 -3.02 1.05 13.65
CA VAL A 63 -1.80 1.06 14.45
C VAL A 63 -1.95 0.23 15.73
N GLU A 64 -3.15 0.18 16.32
CA GLU A 64 -3.40 -0.64 17.51
C GLU A 64 -3.39 -2.17 17.26
N ASP A 65 -3.46 -2.61 16.00
CA ASP A 65 -3.38 -4.03 15.63
C ASP A 65 -1.92 -4.48 15.40
N VAL A 66 -0.94 -3.59 15.65
CA VAL A 66 0.49 -3.84 15.53
C VAL A 66 1.12 -4.04 16.93
N ASP A 67 1.61 -5.24 17.21
CA ASP A 67 2.40 -5.56 18.40
C ASP A 67 3.88 -5.18 18.19
N GLY A 68 4.14 -3.88 18.24
CA GLY A 68 5.46 -3.28 18.04
C GLY A 68 5.46 -1.77 18.27
N GLU A 69 6.65 -1.17 18.32
CA GLU A 69 6.79 0.28 18.46
C GLU A 69 6.92 0.92 17.08
N LEU A 70 6.03 1.86 16.74
CA LEU A 70 6.14 2.66 15.52
C LEU A 70 6.92 3.95 15.81
N VAL A 71 8.09 4.08 15.21
CA VAL A 71 8.94 5.27 15.32
C VAL A 71 9.02 5.99 13.98
N ALA A 72 9.28 7.30 13.98
CA ALA A 72 9.51 8.04 12.74
C ALA A 72 10.75 7.47 12.04
N SER A 73 10.64 7.19 10.74
CA SER A 73 11.76 6.61 10.00
C SER A 73 12.89 7.63 9.85
N SER A 74 14.11 7.15 10.01
CA SER A 74 15.33 7.94 9.76
C SER A 74 15.92 7.71 8.37
N ALA A 75 15.29 6.82 7.58
CA ALA A 75 15.71 6.55 6.22
C ALA A 75 15.63 7.85 5.39
N PRO A 76 16.66 8.15 4.57
CA PRO A 76 16.55 9.25 3.64
C PRO A 76 15.37 8.99 2.71
N ALA A 77 14.62 10.05 2.39
CA ALA A 77 13.61 9.99 1.35
C ALA A 77 14.24 9.36 0.10
N PRO A 78 13.50 8.50 -0.63
CA PRO A 78 13.98 7.91 -1.86
C PRO A 78 14.59 8.99 -2.74
N ASP A 79 15.81 8.71 -3.18
CA ASP A 79 16.59 9.53 -4.09
C ASP A 79 15.71 10.19 -5.18
N GLU A 80 15.60 11.52 -5.11
CA GLU A 80 15.06 12.37 -6.18
C GLU A 80 16.06 12.45 -7.35
N THR A 81 16.55 11.32 -7.89
CA THR A 81 17.65 11.31 -8.88
C THR A 81 17.29 11.98 -10.21
N GLY A 82 16.09 12.54 -10.32
CA GLY A 82 15.51 13.07 -11.56
C GLY A 82 15.22 11.98 -12.60
N LYS A 83 15.45 10.70 -12.29
CA LYS A 83 15.01 9.60 -13.13
C LYS A 83 13.51 9.40 -12.94
N PRO A 84 12.73 9.24 -14.03
CA PRO A 84 11.33 8.86 -13.90
C PRO A 84 11.25 7.52 -13.19
N VAL A 85 10.69 7.51 -11.98
CA VAL A 85 10.38 6.26 -11.28
C VAL A 85 9.09 5.71 -11.85
N GLY A 86 9.05 4.40 -12.11
CA GLY A 86 7.90 3.72 -12.70
C GLY A 86 8.06 3.37 -14.18
N PHE A 87 7.03 2.75 -14.74
CA PHE A 87 7.04 2.14 -16.06
C PHE A 87 5.93 2.71 -16.94
N ALA A 88 6.23 3.01 -18.20
CA ALA A 88 5.20 3.42 -19.15
C ALA A 88 4.36 2.21 -19.56
N ILE A 89 3.04 2.39 -19.61
CA ILE A 89 2.11 1.42 -20.22
C ILE A 89 1.39 2.14 -21.36
N PRO A 90 1.89 2.02 -22.61
CA PRO A 90 1.26 2.62 -23.77
C PRO A 90 -0.22 2.22 -23.88
N ASP A 91 -1.05 3.13 -24.39
CA ASP A 91 -2.49 2.94 -24.62
C ASP A 91 -3.35 2.71 -23.36
N VAL A 92 -2.80 2.94 -22.16
CA VAL A 92 -3.53 2.89 -20.89
C VAL A 92 -3.45 4.21 -20.14
N THR A 93 -2.24 4.76 -19.94
CA THR A 93 -2.05 5.98 -19.16
C THR A 93 -0.77 6.70 -19.57
N ASP A 94 -0.78 8.03 -19.49
CA ASP A 94 0.42 8.86 -19.66
C ASP A 94 1.27 8.91 -18.38
N LEU A 95 0.70 8.53 -17.22
CA LEU A 95 1.42 8.48 -15.95
C LEU A 95 2.25 7.18 -15.86
N PRO A 96 3.56 7.25 -15.57
CA PRO A 96 4.35 6.05 -15.32
C PRO A 96 3.83 5.30 -14.08
N VAL A 97 3.48 4.02 -14.25
CA VAL A 97 2.94 3.19 -13.17
C VAL A 97 4.03 2.73 -12.21
N LEU A 98 3.65 2.49 -10.96
CA LEU A 98 4.48 1.87 -9.94
C LEU A 98 3.99 0.42 -9.77
N ASP A 99 4.74 -0.53 -10.34
CA ASP A 99 4.48 -1.96 -10.16
C ASP A 99 5.33 -2.52 -8.99
N PRO A 100 5.17 -3.80 -8.60
CA PRO A 100 5.89 -4.38 -7.47
C PRO A 100 7.44 -4.36 -7.56
N ARG A 101 8.02 -4.05 -8.72
CA ARG A 101 9.48 -3.88 -8.86
C ARG A 101 9.94 -2.53 -8.32
N VAL A 102 9.04 -1.59 -8.10
CA VAL A 102 9.33 -0.32 -7.45
C VAL A 102 9.38 -0.53 -5.93
N PRO A 103 10.49 -0.21 -5.25
CA PRO A 103 10.64 -0.41 -3.81
C PRO A 103 9.51 0.23 -3.00
N PHE A 104 9.15 -0.40 -1.87
CA PHE A 104 8.13 0.11 -0.93
C PHE A 104 8.41 1.55 -0.48
N GLY A 105 9.68 1.88 -0.23
CA GLY A 105 10.09 3.21 0.21
C GLY A 105 9.74 4.34 -0.77
N VAL A 106 9.57 4.05 -2.07
CA VAL A 106 9.09 5.03 -3.05
C VAL A 106 7.62 5.36 -2.78
N ARG A 107 7.33 6.57 -2.32
CA ARG A 107 5.96 7.02 -2.06
C ARG A 107 5.47 7.96 -3.15
N SER A 108 4.17 7.91 -3.40
CA SER A 108 3.47 8.77 -4.36
C SER A 108 2.26 9.47 -3.76
N THR A 109 2.06 9.30 -2.46
CA THR A 109 1.10 10.04 -1.64
C THR A 109 1.83 10.75 -0.50
N ASP A 110 1.26 11.86 -0.02
CA ASP A 110 1.76 12.54 1.17
C ASP A 110 1.55 11.67 2.42
N GLY A 111 2.46 11.80 3.39
CA GLY A 111 2.41 11.07 4.65
C GLY A 111 3.79 10.91 5.29
N ASP A 112 3.83 10.16 6.39
CA ASP A 112 5.01 10.02 7.22
C ASP A 112 5.58 8.59 7.12
N PRO A 113 6.82 8.43 6.63
CA PRO A 113 7.56 7.18 6.75
C PRO A 113 7.80 6.82 8.22
N VAL A 114 7.54 5.57 8.58
CA VAL A 114 7.74 5.05 9.93
C VAL A 114 8.48 3.72 9.88
N ASP A 115 9.12 3.36 10.98
CA ASP A 115 9.71 2.04 11.18
C ASP A 115 8.94 1.31 12.29
N VAL A 116 8.54 0.06 12.05
CA VAL A 116 7.96 -0.83 13.06
C VAL A 116 9.09 -1.62 13.71
N HIS A 117 9.29 -1.42 15.01
CA HIS A 117 10.25 -2.13 15.82
C HIS A 117 9.56 -3.27 16.57
N ALA A 118 9.86 -4.50 16.20
CA ALA A 118 9.30 -5.69 16.83
C ALA A 118 10.28 -6.87 16.72
N ALA A 119 10.26 -7.79 17.68
CA ALA A 119 11.12 -8.99 17.70
C ALA A 119 12.63 -8.69 17.49
N GLY A 120 13.12 -7.53 17.93
CA GLY A 120 14.52 -7.10 17.72
C GLY A 120 14.87 -6.74 16.28
N ARG A 121 13.87 -6.60 15.40
CA ARG A 121 13.97 -6.23 13.99
C ARG A 121 13.20 -4.95 13.71
N MET A 122 13.47 -4.39 12.55
CA MET A 122 12.86 -3.18 12.03
C MET A 122 12.31 -3.49 10.63
N VAL A 123 11.05 -3.13 10.38
CA VAL A 123 10.41 -3.21 9.05
C VAL A 123 9.80 -1.86 8.70
N ALA A 124 9.83 -1.52 7.42
CA ALA A 124 9.34 -0.23 6.95
C ALA A 124 7.80 -0.17 6.97
N GLY A 125 7.29 0.99 7.34
CA GLY A 125 5.88 1.33 7.25
C GLY A 125 5.69 2.77 6.79
N PHE A 126 4.43 3.15 6.61
CA PHE A 126 4.07 4.50 6.20
C PHE A 126 2.68 4.86 6.72
N ARG A 127 2.54 6.06 7.28
CA ARG A 127 1.26 6.63 7.69
C ARG A 127 0.79 7.58 6.58
N PRO A 128 -0.25 7.23 5.81
CA PRO A 128 -0.81 8.14 4.81
C PRO A 128 -1.32 9.42 5.47
N GLY A 129 -1.10 10.56 4.83
CA GLY A 129 -1.65 11.85 5.26
C GLY A 129 -3.13 12.03 4.97
N ASP A 130 -3.78 11.04 4.37
CA ASP A 130 -5.19 11.07 4.03
C ASP A 130 -6.07 10.85 5.28
N PRO A 131 -7.06 11.71 5.56
CA PRO A 131 -7.95 11.58 6.71
C PRO A 131 -8.72 10.26 6.79
N ASP A 132 -9.04 9.63 5.67
CA ASP A 132 -9.82 8.39 5.65
C ASP A 132 -8.96 7.19 6.12
N LEU A 133 -7.63 7.31 6.03
CA LEU A 133 -6.65 6.34 6.55
C LEU A 133 -6.00 6.81 7.87
N ALA A 134 -6.59 7.79 8.55
CA ALA A 134 -6.06 8.26 9.82
C ALA A 134 -6.04 7.12 10.87
N GLY A 135 -4.88 6.91 11.50
CA GLY A 135 -4.69 5.83 12.47
C GLY A 135 -4.30 4.49 11.85
N TYR A 136 -4.17 4.41 10.53
CA TYR A 136 -3.62 3.24 9.85
C TYR A 136 -2.13 3.39 9.54
N VAL A 137 -1.47 2.25 9.37
CA VAL A 137 -0.11 2.13 8.86
C VAL A 137 -0.08 1.15 7.69
N VAL A 138 0.44 1.59 6.54
CA VAL A 138 0.75 0.74 5.39
C VAL A 138 2.09 0.05 5.67
N LEU A 139 2.18 -1.26 5.47
CA LEU A 139 3.37 -2.06 5.83
C LEU A 139 4.05 -2.66 4.61
N ASP A 140 5.39 -2.69 4.61
CA ASP A 140 6.18 -3.45 3.64
C ASP A 140 6.02 -4.95 3.91
N PHE A 141 4.95 -5.56 3.40
CA PHE A 141 4.58 -6.93 3.73
C PHE A 141 5.65 -7.95 3.33
N ASP A 142 6.42 -7.68 2.26
CA ASP A 142 7.55 -8.50 1.81
C ASP A 142 8.72 -8.51 2.81
N ALA A 143 8.77 -7.54 3.74
CA ALA A 143 9.81 -7.46 4.77
C ALA A 143 9.52 -8.32 6.02
N PHE A 144 8.31 -8.87 6.13
CA PHE A 144 7.95 -9.82 7.19
C PHE A 144 8.39 -11.24 6.82
N ASP A 145 8.57 -12.11 7.82
CA ASP A 145 8.96 -13.50 7.57
C ASP A 145 7.81 -14.29 6.96
N ARG A 146 6.58 -13.98 7.39
CA ARG A 146 5.34 -14.53 6.83
C ARG A 146 4.27 -13.45 6.86
N TRP A 147 3.57 -13.32 5.75
CA TRP A 147 2.35 -12.56 5.64
C TRP A 147 1.20 -13.53 5.37
N LEU A 148 0.13 -13.44 6.14
CA LEU A 148 -1.01 -14.35 6.05
C LEU A 148 -2.29 -13.58 5.79
N GLU A 149 -3.04 -14.08 4.81
CA GLU A 149 -4.45 -13.78 4.60
C GLU A 149 -5.26 -14.98 5.09
N GLU A 150 -6.09 -14.77 6.11
CA GLU A 150 -6.65 -15.87 6.87
C GLU A 150 -5.52 -16.79 7.36
N ASP A 151 -5.53 -18.05 6.95
CA ASP A 151 -4.51 -19.07 7.24
C ASP A 151 -3.51 -19.28 6.09
N ASP A 152 -3.71 -18.63 4.95
CA ASP A 152 -2.90 -18.79 3.76
C ASP A 152 -1.74 -17.79 3.74
N VAL A 153 -0.52 -18.28 3.50
CA VAL A 153 0.65 -17.42 3.30
C VAL A 153 0.60 -16.85 1.88
N VAL A 154 0.80 -15.54 1.77
CA VAL A 154 0.85 -14.80 0.50
C VAL A 154 2.28 -14.60 0.04
#